data_AF-A0A1I0SNK9-F1
#
_entry.id   AF-A0A1I0SNK9-F1
#
_cell.length_a   1.000
_cell.length_b   1.000
_cell.length_c   1.000
_cell.angle_alpha   90.00
_cell.angle_beta   90.00
_cell.angle_gamma   90.00
#
_symmetry.space_group_name_H-M   'P 1'
#
loop_
_entity.id
_entity.type
_entity.pdbx_description
1 polymer ?
#
loop_
_entity_poly.entity_id
_entity_poly.type
_entity_poly.pdbx_seq_one_letter_code
_entity_poly.pdbx_strand_id
1 'polypeptide(L)'
;MNTIILNEKDLPLEQLRDLGLVRGEELLIDRKDIYALLSGGRTNLIKLHDISRSGIEIKEMEVKLSLVRGETGKPDLLVHPVYKQSLNPPYINQTEADQLILGEKANILKEVDRDGETKSLLVEYDWDTKEFVVTDMLKVKAPEKVNGMALSPYQKERYSAGRQIELEDGTLIQASSTSAEGIRSNRLALVVSVLMDGGISYLLLTGLKALVGDKGLLAQTNEKNNGYKQAFREYEKQQMSRLGDMITDEKLSAGTGHSRSYTRSGTSR
;
A
#
# COMPACT_ATOMS: atom_id res chain seq x y z
N MET A 1 7.46 1.29 -18.95
CA MET A 1 5.98 1.29 -18.82
C MET A 1 5.59 2.34 -17.79
N ASN A 2 4.64 3.23 -18.11
CA ASN A 2 4.16 4.26 -17.16
C ASN A 2 3.45 3.57 -15.99
N THR A 3 3.97 3.74 -14.77
CA THR A 3 3.24 3.37 -13.55
C THR A 3 2.10 4.36 -13.41
N ILE A 4 0.86 3.94 -13.65
CA ILE A 4 -0.31 4.77 -13.39
C ILE A 4 -0.35 4.96 -11.87
N ILE A 5 -0.30 6.21 -11.41
CA ILE A 5 -0.52 6.55 -10.02
C ILE A 5 -2.04 6.57 -9.83
N LEU A 6 -2.56 5.62 -9.06
CA LEU A 6 -3.98 5.55 -8.73
C LEU A 6 -4.30 6.57 -7.63
N ASN A 7 -5.47 7.17 -7.72
CA ASN A 7 -6.06 8.03 -6.69
C ASN A 7 -7.41 7.47 -6.21
N GLU A 8 -7.99 8.04 -5.17
CA GLU A 8 -9.24 7.54 -4.58
C GLU A 8 -10.41 7.44 -5.57
N LYS A 9 -10.44 8.27 -6.62
CA LYS A 9 -11.47 8.21 -7.67
C LYS A 9 -11.31 7.01 -8.60
N ASP A 10 -10.14 6.39 -8.60
CA ASP A 10 -9.85 5.20 -9.38
C ASP A 10 -10.25 3.91 -8.64
N LEU A 11 -10.71 4.00 -7.38
CA LEU A 11 -11.19 2.85 -6.63
C LEU A 11 -12.44 2.24 -7.32
N PRO A 12 -12.51 0.91 -7.49
CA PRO A 12 -13.67 0.25 -8.08
C PRO A 12 -14.84 0.18 -7.08
N LEU A 13 -15.50 1.32 -6.86
CA LEU A 13 -16.54 1.49 -5.82
C LEU A 13 -17.71 0.51 -5.95
N GLU A 14 -18.09 0.13 -7.17
CA GLU A 14 -19.14 -0.88 -7.38
C GLU A 14 -18.73 -2.25 -6.84
N GLN A 15 -17.50 -2.71 -7.14
CA GLN A 15 -16.98 -3.99 -6.67
C GLN A 15 -16.77 -3.99 -5.14
N LEU A 16 -16.33 -2.86 -4.57
CA LEU A 16 -16.24 -2.71 -3.11
C LEU A 16 -17.62 -2.78 -2.44
N ARG A 17 -18.66 -2.21 -3.08
CA ARG A 17 -20.04 -2.29 -2.59
C ARG A 17 -20.58 -3.71 -2.65
N ASP A 18 -20.28 -4.46 -3.70
CA ASP A 18 -20.66 -5.88 -3.82
C ASP A 18 -20.05 -6.76 -2.73
N LEU A 19 -18.91 -6.34 -2.16
CA LEU A 19 -18.28 -6.99 -1.00
C LEU A 19 -18.76 -6.44 0.36
N GLY A 20 -19.73 -5.52 0.36
CA GLY A 20 -20.23 -4.89 1.59
C GLY A 20 -19.27 -3.88 2.22
N LEU A 21 -18.26 -3.42 1.48
CA LEU A 21 -17.24 -2.48 1.97
C LEU A 21 -17.58 -1.01 1.68
N VAL A 22 -18.81 -0.75 1.21
CA VAL A 22 -19.35 0.59 0.97
C VAL A 22 -20.77 0.65 1.51
N ARG A 23 -21.09 1.67 2.31
CA ARG A 23 -22.44 1.95 2.80
C ARG A 23 -22.84 3.38 2.44
N GLY A 24 -23.72 3.52 1.44
CA GLY A 24 -24.02 4.84 0.87
C GLY A 24 -22.78 5.43 0.19
N GLU A 25 -22.29 6.56 0.70
CA GLU A 25 -21.05 7.22 0.28
C GLU A 25 -19.85 6.87 1.19
N GLU A 26 -20.08 6.14 2.28
CA GLU A 26 -19.05 5.79 3.26
C GLU A 26 -18.28 4.54 2.82
N LEU A 27 -16.95 4.66 2.72
CA LEU A 27 -16.04 3.52 2.55
C LEU A 27 -15.78 2.88 3.91
N LEU A 28 -16.09 1.59 4.04
CA LEU A 28 -15.91 0.79 5.25
C LEU A 28 -14.55 0.06 5.24
N ILE A 29 -13.50 0.76 4.82
CA ILE A 29 -12.13 0.26 4.72
C ILE A 29 -11.21 1.24 5.42
N ASP A 30 -10.26 0.74 6.21
CA ASP A 30 -9.28 1.59 6.86
C ASP A 30 -8.46 2.37 5.83
N ARG A 31 -8.15 3.63 6.13
CA ARG A 31 -7.35 4.50 5.25
C ARG A 31 -6.00 3.88 4.84
N LYS A 32 -5.36 3.12 5.74
CA LYS A 32 -4.10 2.40 5.44
C LYS A 32 -4.29 1.37 4.33
N ASP A 33 -5.43 0.70 4.28
CA ASP A 33 -5.73 -0.35 3.31
C ASP A 33 -6.15 0.27 1.98
N ILE A 34 -6.86 1.41 1.99
CA ILE A 34 -7.09 2.23 0.79
C ILE A 34 -5.74 2.66 0.18
N TYR A 35 -4.83 3.18 0.98
CA TYR A 35 -3.49 3.54 0.52
C TYR A 35 -2.74 2.34 -0.06
N ALA A 36 -2.81 1.19 0.60
CA ALA A 36 -2.21 -0.05 0.11
C ALA A 36 -2.72 -0.38 -1.31
N LEU A 37 -4.03 -0.38 -1.53
CA LEU A 37 -4.65 -0.62 -2.85
C LEU A 37 -4.14 0.36 -3.90
N LEU A 38 -4.17 1.66 -3.61
CA LEU A 38 -3.76 2.72 -4.55
C LEU A 38 -2.26 2.68 -4.87
N SER A 39 -1.44 2.17 -3.95
CA SER A 39 -0.01 1.96 -4.17
C SER A 39 0.32 0.68 -4.96
N GLY A 40 -0.71 -0.12 -5.30
CA GLY A 40 -0.56 -1.43 -5.96
C GLY A 40 -0.21 -2.58 -5.02
N GLY A 41 -0.35 -2.37 -3.71
CA GLY A 41 -0.17 -3.38 -2.67
C GLY A 41 -1.44 -4.16 -2.35
N ARG A 42 -1.36 -5.01 -1.33
CA ARG A 42 -2.49 -5.76 -0.77
C ARG A 42 -2.95 -5.13 0.54
N THR A 43 -4.24 -5.19 0.86
CA THR A 43 -4.74 -4.77 2.18
C THR A 43 -4.26 -5.69 3.31
N ASN A 44 -4.52 -5.30 4.56
CA ASN A 44 -4.61 -6.23 5.68
C ASN A 44 -5.78 -7.20 5.49
N LEU A 45 -5.88 -8.23 6.35
CA LEU A 45 -7.06 -9.10 6.37
C LEU A 45 -8.29 -8.28 6.72
N ILE A 46 -9.28 -8.33 5.83
CA ILE A 46 -10.58 -7.71 5.95
C ILE A 46 -11.59 -8.83 6.16
N LYS A 47 -12.42 -8.69 7.19
CA LYS A 47 -13.54 -9.59 7.44
C LYS A 47 -14.76 -9.11 6.64
N LEU A 48 -15.15 -9.92 5.68
CA LEU A 48 -16.36 -9.74 4.90
C LEU A 48 -17.52 -10.48 5.56
N HIS A 49 -18.72 -9.94 5.42
CA HIS A 49 -19.95 -10.48 5.97
C HIS A 49 -21.02 -10.59 4.90
N ASP A 50 -21.88 -11.60 5.03
CA ASP A 50 -23.10 -11.77 4.23
C ASP A 50 -22.86 -11.65 2.72
N ILE A 51 -21.79 -12.27 2.23
CA ILE A 51 -21.43 -12.25 0.81
C ILE A 51 -22.41 -13.17 0.07
N SER A 52 -23.16 -12.60 -0.86
CA SER A 52 -24.08 -13.34 -1.71
C SER A 52 -23.67 -13.20 -3.18
N ARG A 53 -23.24 -14.30 -3.79
CA ARG A 53 -22.92 -14.33 -5.23
C ARG A 53 -23.32 -15.65 -5.85
N SER A 54 -24.05 -15.58 -6.96
CA SER A 54 -24.41 -16.75 -7.77
C SER A 54 -25.12 -17.88 -6.98
N GLY A 55 -25.96 -17.51 -6.00
CA GLY A 55 -26.70 -18.46 -5.16
C GLY A 55 -25.89 -19.10 -4.03
N ILE A 56 -24.64 -18.70 -3.83
CA ILE A 56 -23.83 -19.08 -2.69
C ILE A 56 -23.87 -17.94 -1.67
N GLU A 57 -24.34 -18.27 -0.46
CA GLU A 57 -24.30 -17.36 0.69
C GLU A 57 -23.14 -17.75 1.60
N ILE A 58 -22.23 -16.80 1.81
CA ILE A 58 -21.10 -16.95 2.72
C ILE A 58 -21.31 -15.95 3.86
N LYS A 59 -21.61 -16.48 5.05
CA LYS A 59 -21.85 -15.67 6.25
C LYS A 59 -20.67 -14.78 6.60
N GLU A 60 -19.46 -15.32 6.55
CA GLU A 60 -18.24 -14.57 6.76
C GLU A 60 -17.07 -15.18 6.00
N MET A 61 -16.15 -14.32 5.58
CA MET A 61 -14.87 -14.72 4.98
C MET A 61 -13.82 -13.66 5.27
N GLU A 62 -12.60 -14.09 5.57
CA GLU A 62 -11.45 -13.20 5.67
C GLU A 62 -10.70 -13.17 4.32
N VAL A 63 -10.39 -11.97 3.85
CA VAL A 63 -9.70 -11.77 2.58
C VAL A 63 -8.68 -10.66 2.67
N LYS A 64 -7.67 -10.69 1.80
CA LYS A 64 -6.97 -9.47 1.37
C LYS A 64 -7.49 -9.02 0.02
N LEU A 65 -7.35 -7.74 -0.26
CA LEU A 65 -7.73 -7.15 -1.54
C LEU A 65 -6.50 -6.57 -2.23
N SER A 66 -6.47 -6.59 -3.55
CA SER A 66 -5.51 -5.85 -4.38
C SER A 66 -6.20 -5.25 -5.60
N LEU A 67 -5.52 -4.33 -6.28
CA LEU A 67 -5.97 -3.78 -7.56
C LEU A 67 -5.13 -4.35 -8.70
N VAL A 68 -5.82 -4.77 -9.76
CA VAL A 68 -5.21 -5.18 -11.02
C VAL A 68 -5.74 -4.32 -12.16
N ARG A 69 -5.01 -4.23 -13.26
CA ARG A 69 -5.50 -3.50 -14.43
C ARG A 69 -6.57 -4.34 -15.13
N GLY A 70 -7.80 -3.85 -15.17
CA GLY A 70 -8.92 -4.48 -15.85
C GLY A 70 -8.85 -4.34 -17.37
N GLU A 71 -9.71 -5.10 -18.07
CA GLU A 71 -9.76 -5.17 -19.54
C GLU A 71 -10.06 -3.81 -20.19
N THR A 72 -10.83 -2.97 -19.50
CA THR A 72 -11.21 -1.62 -19.95
C THR A 72 -10.14 -0.56 -19.64
N GLY A 73 -9.02 -0.96 -19.02
CA GLY A 73 -7.98 -0.07 -18.53
C GLY A 73 -8.28 0.56 -17.17
N LYS A 74 -9.49 0.40 -16.63
CA LYS A 74 -9.85 0.77 -15.25
C LYS A 74 -9.33 -0.30 -14.25
N PRO A 75 -9.04 0.07 -13.00
CA PRO A 75 -8.66 -0.91 -11.98
C PRO A 75 -9.81 -1.86 -11.65
N ASP A 76 -9.51 -3.15 -11.55
CA ASP A 76 -10.39 -4.19 -11.03
C ASP A 76 -9.92 -4.66 -9.66
N LEU A 77 -10.86 -5.04 -8.80
CA LEU A 77 -10.60 -5.54 -7.47
C LEU A 77 -10.34 -7.05 -7.52
N LEU A 78 -9.19 -7.47 -7.01
CA LEU A 78 -8.85 -8.88 -6.86
C LEU A 78 -8.99 -9.29 -5.39
N VAL A 79 -9.69 -10.41 -5.16
CA VAL A 79 -9.95 -10.96 -3.82
C VAL A 79 -9.01 -12.13 -3.56
N HIS A 80 -8.26 -12.05 -2.46
CA HIS A 80 -7.34 -13.07 -1.98
C HIS A 80 -7.89 -13.72 -0.71
N PRO A 81 -8.66 -14.82 -0.81
CA PRO A 81 -9.19 -15.51 0.36
C PRO A 81 -8.07 -16.24 1.13
N VAL A 82 -8.37 -16.65 2.36
CA VAL A 82 -7.50 -17.56 3.11
C VAL A 82 -7.60 -18.99 2.54
N TYR A 83 -6.58 -19.40 1.79
CA TYR A 83 -6.52 -20.71 1.14
C TYR A 83 -6.23 -21.83 2.14
N LYS A 84 -6.75 -23.03 1.90
CA LYS A 84 -6.39 -24.21 2.71
C LYS A 84 -4.97 -24.70 2.42
N GLN A 85 -4.57 -24.62 1.16
CA GLN A 85 -3.27 -25.07 0.66
C GLN A 85 -2.79 -24.08 -0.41
N SER A 86 -1.52 -23.72 -0.34
CA SER A 86 -0.87 -22.86 -1.32
C SER A 86 -0.51 -23.63 -2.59
N LEU A 87 -0.61 -22.97 -3.74
CA LEU A 87 -0.08 -23.47 -5.00
C LEU A 87 1.29 -22.83 -5.25
N ASN A 88 2.32 -23.67 -5.41
CA ASN A 88 3.67 -23.18 -5.67
C ASN A 88 3.74 -22.54 -7.07
N PRO A 89 4.33 -21.34 -7.21
CA PRO A 89 4.67 -20.79 -8.51
C PRO A 89 5.58 -21.75 -9.30
N PRO A 90 5.40 -21.87 -10.62
CA PRO A 90 6.11 -22.88 -11.43
C PRO A 90 7.64 -22.68 -11.51
N TYR A 91 8.14 -21.51 -11.10
CA TYR A 91 9.56 -21.14 -11.15
C TYR A 91 10.25 -21.16 -9.77
N ILE A 92 9.57 -21.61 -8.72
CA ILE A 92 10.20 -21.98 -7.45
C ILE A 92 10.09 -23.50 -7.24
N ASN A 93 11.12 -24.12 -6.68
CA ASN A 93 11.06 -25.54 -6.32
C ASN A 93 10.46 -25.73 -4.91
N GLN A 94 10.22 -26.99 -4.51
CA GLN A 94 9.61 -27.28 -3.21
C GLN A 94 10.46 -26.78 -2.03
N THR A 95 11.78 -26.93 -2.08
CA THR A 95 12.68 -26.46 -1.01
C THR A 95 12.62 -24.93 -0.85
N GLU A 96 12.55 -24.20 -1.96
CA GLU A 96 12.36 -22.75 -1.96
C GLU A 96 10.99 -22.35 -1.41
N ALA A 97 9.93 -23.07 -1.80
CA ALA A 97 8.60 -22.88 -1.26
C ALA A 97 8.57 -23.11 0.26
N ASP A 98 9.18 -24.19 0.74
CA ASP A 98 9.26 -24.53 2.16
C ASP A 98 10.02 -23.46 2.95
N GLN A 99 11.13 -22.94 2.42
CA GLN A 99 11.88 -21.83 3.04
C GLN A 99 11.02 -20.58 3.27
N LEU A 100 10.15 -20.26 2.31
CA LEU A 100 9.22 -19.14 2.43
C LEU A 100 8.08 -19.46 3.41
N ILE A 101 7.47 -20.66 3.33
CA ILE A 101 6.37 -21.08 4.18
C ILE A 101 6.79 -21.15 5.65
N LEU A 102 7.97 -21.67 5.94
CA LEU A 102 8.53 -21.82 7.28
C LEU A 102 9.11 -20.51 7.84
N GLY A 103 9.22 -19.47 7.02
CA GLY A 103 9.81 -18.19 7.43
C GLY A 103 11.31 -18.27 7.66
N GLU A 104 12.01 -19.13 6.91
CA GLU A 104 13.47 -19.14 6.85
C GLU A 104 13.98 -18.04 5.91
N LYS A 105 13.16 -17.65 4.93
CA LYS A 105 13.41 -16.52 4.03
C LYS A 105 12.16 -15.63 3.94
N ALA A 106 12.39 -14.32 3.88
CA ALA A 106 11.32 -13.36 3.60
C ALA A 106 10.82 -13.45 2.15
N ASN A 107 11.76 -13.60 1.22
CA ASN A 107 11.50 -13.67 -0.21
C ASN A 107 12.60 -14.44 -0.95
N ILE A 108 12.31 -14.78 -2.21
CA ILE A 108 13.24 -15.38 -3.17
C ILE A 108 13.18 -14.57 -4.46
N LEU A 109 14.34 -14.19 -4.98
CA LEU A 109 14.47 -13.54 -6.29
C LEU A 109 14.56 -14.61 -7.40
N LYS A 110 13.78 -14.45 -8.45
CA LYS A 110 13.75 -15.33 -9.62
C LYS A 110 13.83 -14.53 -10.91
N GLU A 111 14.71 -14.94 -11.81
CA GLU A 111 14.73 -14.43 -13.18
C GLU A 111 13.91 -15.36 -14.06
N VAL A 112 12.94 -14.79 -14.78
CA VAL A 112 12.05 -15.54 -15.66
C VAL A 112 11.98 -14.82 -16.99
N ASP A 113 12.23 -15.57 -18.08
CA ASP A 113 12.03 -15.07 -19.43
C ASP A 113 10.55 -15.17 -19.82
N ARG A 114 9.95 -14.05 -20.20
CA ARG A 114 8.59 -13.99 -20.76
C ARG A 114 8.59 -13.07 -21.97
N ASP A 115 8.09 -13.58 -23.09
CA ASP A 115 7.93 -12.81 -24.33
C ASP A 115 9.23 -12.15 -24.83
N GLY A 116 10.39 -12.79 -24.58
CA GLY A 116 11.71 -12.27 -24.95
C GLY A 116 12.30 -11.24 -23.98
N GLU A 117 11.61 -10.93 -22.88
CA GLU A 117 12.10 -10.06 -21.81
C GLU A 117 12.40 -10.88 -20.55
N THR A 118 13.62 -10.75 -20.01
CA THR A 118 13.97 -11.28 -18.70
C THR A 118 13.39 -10.39 -17.61
N LYS A 119 12.57 -10.96 -16.73
CA LYS A 119 11.96 -10.26 -15.59
C LYS A 119 12.52 -10.81 -14.28
N SER A 120 12.96 -9.90 -13.41
CA SER A 120 13.33 -10.22 -12.04
C SER A 120 12.09 -10.15 -11.13
N LEU A 121 11.66 -11.29 -10.61
CA LEU A 121 10.48 -11.47 -9.78
C LEU A 121 10.88 -11.75 -8.34
N LEU A 122 10.28 -11.03 -7.40
CA LEU A 122 10.30 -11.34 -5.98
C LEU A 122 9.13 -12.23 -5.63
N VAL A 123 9.42 -13.36 -5.01
CA VAL A 123 8.44 -14.32 -4.53
C VAL A 123 8.42 -14.29 -3.01
N GLU A 124 7.27 -13.96 -2.44
CA GLU A 124 7.00 -13.95 -1.00
C GLU A 124 5.91 -14.97 -0.67
N TYR A 125 5.84 -15.41 0.57
CA TYR A 125 4.70 -16.17 1.08
C TYR A 125 3.87 -15.30 2.02
N ASP A 126 2.59 -15.17 1.72
CA ASP A 126 1.63 -14.48 2.57
C ASP A 126 1.01 -15.46 3.57
N TRP A 127 1.47 -15.43 4.82
CA TRP A 127 0.94 -16.30 5.87
C TRP A 127 -0.53 -16.05 6.20
N ASP A 128 -1.04 -14.85 5.93
CA ASP A 128 -2.43 -14.52 6.22
C ASP A 128 -3.37 -15.23 5.25
N THR A 129 -3.05 -15.22 3.95
CA THR A 129 -3.87 -15.83 2.91
C THR A 129 -3.41 -17.23 2.50
N LYS A 130 -2.23 -17.67 2.95
CA LYS A 130 -1.57 -18.92 2.54
C LYS A 130 -1.38 -19.00 1.03
N GLU A 131 -0.85 -17.92 0.47
CA GLU A 131 -0.65 -17.72 -0.97
C GLU A 131 0.78 -17.23 -1.24
N PHE A 132 1.37 -17.63 -2.37
CA PHE A 132 2.59 -17.01 -2.85
C PHE A 132 2.28 -15.71 -3.60
N VAL A 133 2.97 -14.64 -3.21
CA VAL A 133 2.85 -13.32 -3.84
C VAL A 133 4.06 -13.08 -4.71
N VAL A 134 3.82 -12.65 -5.95
CA VAL A 134 4.84 -12.49 -6.96
C VAL A 134 4.83 -11.05 -7.43
N THR A 135 5.94 -10.37 -7.23
CA THR A 135 6.09 -8.95 -7.55
C THR A 135 7.25 -8.75 -8.51
N ASP A 136 7.00 -8.01 -9.58
CA ASP A 136 8.09 -7.55 -10.46
C ASP A 136 8.95 -6.54 -9.69
N MET A 137 10.26 -6.79 -9.62
CA MET A 137 11.21 -5.96 -8.89
C MET A 137 11.16 -4.49 -9.33
N LEU A 138 10.87 -4.22 -10.60
CA LEU A 138 10.77 -2.86 -11.15
C LEU A 138 9.58 -2.08 -10.60
N LYS A 139 8.57 -2.77 -10.03
CA LYS A 139 7.41 -2.13 -9.40
C LYS A 139 7.66 -1.78 -7.93
N VAL A 140 8.73 -2.30 -7.32
CA VAL A 140 9.06 -2.04 -5.92
C VAL A 140 9.74 -0.68 -5.78
N LYS A 141 9.00 0.31 -5.27
CA LYS A 141 9.51 1.66 -5.04
C LYS A 141 10.12 1.78 -3.64
N ALA A 142 11.39 2.17 -3.59
CA ALA A 142 12.04 2.53 -2.34
C ALA A 142 11.58 3.90 -1.84
N PRO A 143 11.44 4.12 -0.52
CA PRO A 143 11.26 5.45 0.02
C PRO A 143 12.52 6.31 -0.20
N GLU A 144 12.33 7.62 -0.26
CA GLU A 144 13.41 8.59 -0.33
C GLU A 144 14.14 8.71 1.02
N LYS A 145 13.37 8.70 2.11
CA LYS A 145 13.87 8.75 3.47
C LYS A 145 13.09 7.80 4.38
N VAL A 146 13.75 7.29 5.41
CA VAL A 146 13.11 6.57 6.52
C VAL A 146 13.62 7.17 7.82
N ASN A 147 12.71 7.56 8.71
CA ASN A 147 13.01 8.27 9.95
C ASN A 147 13.94 9.48 9.71
N GLY A 148 13.71 10.20 8.61
CA GLY A 148 14.45 11.43 8.25
C GLY A 148 15.81 11.20 7.59
N MET A 149 16.33 9.97 7.59
CA MET A 149 17.58 9.61 6.93
C MET A 149 17.33 9.24 5.47
N ALA A 150 18.13 9.80 4.57
CA ALA A 150 18.05 9.51 3.14
C ALA A 150 18.62 8.12 2.82
N LEU A 151 17.90 7.36 1.97
CA LEU A 151 18.45 6.11 1.46
C LEU A 151 19.47 6.40 0.35
N SER A 152 20.66 5.83 0.48
CA SER A 152 21.66 5.84 -0.59
C SER A 152 21.17 5.08 -1.84
N PRO A 153 21.70 5.36 -3.03
CA PRO A 153 21.36 4.60 -4.25
C PRO A 153 21.51 3.08 -4.06
N TYR A 154 22.59 2.65 -3.39
CA TYR A 154 22.83 1.25 -3.07
C TYR A 154 21.77 0.66 -2.14
N GLN A 155 21.37 1.39 -1.08
CA GLN A 155 20.27 0.95 -0.21
C GLN A 155 18.94 0.85 -0.96
N LYS A 156 18.63 1.81 -1.85
CA LYS A 156 17.41 1.78 -2.66
C LYS A 156 17.38 0.57 -3.60
N GLU A 157 18.50 0.29 -4.28
CA GLU A 157 18.63 -0.90 -5.14
C GLU A 157 18.43 -2.19 -4.35
N ARG A 158 19.12 -2.34 -3.21
CA ARG A 158 18.96 -3.51 -2.34
C ARG A 158 17.53 -3.67 -1.83
N TYR A 159 16.90 -2.57 -1.41
CA TYR A 159 15.52 -2.55 -0.94
C TYR A 159 14.55 -3.00 -2.04
N SER A 160 14.67 -2.45 -3.25
CA SER A 160 13.86 -2.83 -4.40
C SER A 160 14.06 -4.30 -4.79
N ALA A 161 15.28 -4.84 -4.61
CA ALA A 161 15.59 -6.26 -4.76
C ALA A 161 15.12 -7.14 -3.58
N GLY A 162 14.24 -6.63 -2.70
CA GLY A 162 13.68 -7.37 -1.58
C GLY A 162 14.69 -7.66 -0.47
N ARG A 163 15.87 -7.03 -0.44
CA ARG A 163 16.89 -7.29 0.59
C ARG A 163 16.67 -6.39 1.80
N GLN A 164 16.94 -6.93 2.99
CA GLN A 164 16.97 -6.14 4.22
C GLN A 164 18.10 -5.11 4.15
N ILE A 165 17.78 -3.86 4.47
CA ILE A 165 18.76 -2.78 4.62
C ILE A 165 18.74 -2.25 6.06
N GLU A 166 19.87 -1.72 6.49
CA GLU A 166 20.07 -1.09 7.80
C GLU A 166 20.37 0.39 7.63
N LEU A 167 19.82 1.19 8.53
CA LEU A 167 20.08 2.62 8.67
C LEU A 167 20.98 2.88 9.88
N GLU A 168 21.59 4.07 9.91
CA GLU A 168 22.56 4.46 10.94
C GLU A 168 22.01 4.39 12.39
N ASP A 169 20.70 4.51 12.55
CA ASP A 169 20.00 4.42 13.83
C ASP A 169 19.60 2.97 14.23
N GLY A 170 20.11 1.97 13.52
CA GLY A 170 19.80 0.55 13.70
C GLY A 170 18.40 0.15 13.20
N THR A 171 17.69 1.04 12.51
CA THR A 171 16.43 0.68 11.85
C THR A 171 16.71 -0.26 10.69
N LEU A 172 16.06 -1.41 10.71
CA LEU A 172 16.09 -2.41 9.66
C LEU A 172 14.77 -2.35 8.90
N ILE A 173 14.84 -2.33 7.57
CA ILE A 173 13.65 -2.40 6.70
C ILE A 173 13.85 -3.33 5.51
N GLN A 174 12.74 -3.83 5.00
CA GLN A 174 12.69 -4.68 3.81
C GLN A 174 11.36 -4.43 3.08
N ALA A 175 11.39 -4.37 1.74
CA ALA A 175 10.17 -4.30 0.95
C ALA A 175 9.33 -5.57 1.13
N SER A 176 8.01 -5.44 1.19
CA SER A 176 7.11 -6.59 1.29
C SER A 176 5.76 -6.31 0.66
N SER A 177 5.41 -7.09 -0.37
CA SER A 177 4.10 -7.04 -1.04
C SER A 177 3.01 -7.80 -0.26
N THR A 178 3.39 -8.49 0.82
CA THR A 178 2.47 -9.19 1.73
C THR A 178 2.02 -8.32 2.93
N SER A 179 2.61 -7.13 3.09
CA SER A 179 2.26 -6.12 4.09
C SER A 179 1.51 -4.96 3.44
N ALA A 180 0.47 -4.45 4.09
CA ALA A 180 -0.31 -3.32 3.57
C ALA A 180 0.50 -2.03 3.45
N GLU A 181 1.45 -1.85 4.36
CA GLU A 181 2.36 -0.71 4.39
C GLU A 181 3.47 -0.83 3.33
N GLY A 182 3.57 -1.97 2.64
CA GLY A 182 4.62 -2.26 1.65
C GLY A 182 6.00 -2.52 2.24
N ILE A 183 6.14 -2.46 3.57
CA ILE A 183 7.42 -2.51 4.29
C ILE A 183 7.32 -3.41 5.54
N ARG A 184 8.36 -4.22 5.78
CA ARG A 184 8.63 -4.88 7.06
C ARG A 184 9.75 -4.17 7.81
N SER A 185 9.71 -4.17 9.13
CA SER A 185 10.72 -3.49 9.94
C SER A 185 10.92 -4.11 11.33
N ASN A 186 12.09 -3.88 11.94
CA ASN A 186 12.34 -4.10 13.37
C ASN A 186 11.73 -2.98 14.26
N ARG A 187 11.06 -1.98 13.66
CA ARG A 187 10.32 -0.92 14.36
C ARG A 187 8.82 -1.12 14.16
N LEU A 188 8.02 -0.74 15.16
CA LEU A 188 6.54 -0.79 15.08
C LEU A 188 5.95 0.37 14.27
N ALA A 189 6.70 1.46 14.12
CA ALA A 189 6.31 2.63 13.35
C ALA A 189 7.51 3.26 12.66
N LEU A 190 7.28 3.81 11.47
CA LEU A 190 8.27 4.54 10.69
C LEU A 190 7.61 5.79 10.10
N VAL A 191 8.41 6.84 9.93
CA VAL A 191 8.03 7.94 9.03
C VAL A 191 8.87 7.80 7.78
N VAL A 192 8.20 7.58 6.65
CA VAL A 192 8.85 7.46 5.35
C VAL A 192 8.52 8.66 4.49
N SER A 193 9.39 8.99 3.55
CA SER A 193 9.06 9.96 2.51
C SER A 193 9.07 9.32 1.14
N VAL A 194 8.08 9.62 0.32
CA VAL A 194 7.93 9.08 -1.03
C VAL A 194 7.83 10.22 -2.04
N LEU A 195 8.40 10.02 -3.22
CA LEU A 195 8.25 10.94 -4.34
C LEU A 195 6.90 10.69 -5.02
N MET A 196 6.07 11.73 -5.10
CA MET A 196 4.77 11.71 -5.76
C MET A 196 4.64 12.91 -6.71
N ASP A 197 3.60 12.91 -7.54
CA ASP A 197 3.29 14.04 -8.43
C ASP A 197 3.00 15.28 -7.55
N GLY A 198 3.91 16.25 -7.57
CA GLY A 198 3.86 17.44 -6.70
C GLY A 198 4.95 17.51 -5.61
N GLY A 199 5.82 16.50 -5.50
CA GLY A 199 7.01 16.53 -4.65
C GLY A 199 7.05 15.42 -3.59
N ILE A 200 7.77 15.68 -2.49
CA ILE A 200 7.98 14.71 -1.41
C ILE A 200 6.77 14.69 -0.47
N SER A 201 6.13 13.53 -0.34
CA SER A 201 5.09 13.27 0.67
C SER A 201 5.66 12.47 1.84
N TYR A 202 5.28 12.83 3.06
CA TYR A 202 5.65 12.12 4.28
C TYR A 202 4.48 11.26 4.76
N LEU A 203 4.76 10.00 5.07
CA LEU A 203 3.79 9.02 5.51
C LEU A 203 4.21 8.45 6.84
N LEU A 204 3.27 8.42 7.80
CA LEU A 204 3.41 7.70 9.04
C LEU A 204 2.91 6.27 8.81
N LEU A 205 3.82 5.30 8.85
CA LEU A 205 3.50 3.87 8.80
C LEU A 205 3.48 3.33 10.22
N THR A 206 2.42 2.62 10.61
CA THR A 206 2.25 2.01 11.93
C THR A 206 1.71 0.61 11.79
N GLY A 207 1.91 -0.24 12.79
CA GLY A 207 1.47 -1.65 12.71
C GLY A 207 2.30 -2.47 11.72
N LEU A 208 3.54 -2.03 11.46
CA LEU A 208 4.45 -2.67 10.52
C LEU A 208 4.68 -4.13 10.91
N LYS A 209 4.71 -5.03 9.92
CA LYS A 209 5.07 -6.43 10.14
C LYS A 209 6.56 -6.58 10.47
N ALA A 210 6.86 -7.55 11.31
CA ALA A 210 8.23 -7.94 11.63
C ALA A 210 9.01 -8.44 10.41
N LEU A 211 10.32 -8.18 10.42
CA LEU A 211 11.27 -8.78 9.50
C LEU A 211 11.39 -10.28 9.76
N VAL A 212 11.73 -11.02 8.71
CA VAL A 212 12.09 -12.44 8.82
C VAL A 212 13.61 -12.54 8.92
N GLY A 213 14.12 -13.15 9.98
CA GLY A 213 15.54 -13.45 10.16
C GLY A 213 15.79 -14.96 10.28
N ASP A 214 17.04 -15.33 10.56
CA ASP A 214 17.50 -16.73 10.55
C ASP A 214 16.76 -17.66 11.53
N LYS A 215 16.10 -17.10 12.55
CA LYS A 215 15.34 -17.82 13.58
C LYS A 215 13.84 -17.50 13.55
N GLY A 216 13.33 -17.08 12.39
CA GLY A 216 11.95 -16.63 12.22
C GLY A 216 11.81 -15.11 12.41
N LEU A 217 10.64 -14.67 12.86
CA LEU A 217 10.33 -13.25 12.95
C LEU A 217 11.23 -12.53 13.98
N LEU A 218 11.85 -11.43 13.56
CA LEU A 218 12.64 -10.58 14.43
C LEU A 218 11.74 -9.81 15.41
N ALA A 219 12.22 -9.63 16.63
CA ALA A 219 11.54 -8.79 17.61
C ALA A 219 11.45 -7.34 17.11
N GLN A 220 10.29 -6.72 17.33
CA GLN A 220 10.07 -5.32 17.02
C GLN A 220 10.12 -4.45 18.27
N THR A 221 10.54 -3.21 18.08
CA THR A 221 10.66 -2.21 19.15
C THR A 221 9.80 -1.00 18.82
N ASN A 222 9.25 -0.35 19.86
CA ASN A 222 8.58 0.95 19.74
C ASN A 222 9.56 2.12 19.96
N GLU A 223 10.84 1.91 19.68
CA GLU A 223 11.86 2.91 19.93
C GLU A 223 11.67 4.12 19.01
N LYS A 224 11.42 5.29 19.60
CA LYS A 224 11.27 6.56 18.88
C LYS A 224 12.55 7.38 19.01
N ASN A 225 13.55 7.00 18.24
CA ASN A 225 14.83 7.69 18.22
C ASN A 225 14.72 9.11 17.64
N ASN A 226 15.84 9.84 17.62
CA ASN A 226 15.87 11.23 17.16
C ASN A 226 15.47 11.39 15.69
N GLY A 227 15.87 10.44 14.82
CA GLY A 227 15.46 10.42 13.42
C GLY A 227 13.94 10.33 13.27
N TYR A 228 13.32 9.37 13.95
CA TYR A 228 11.86 9.22 13.97
C TYR A 228 11.19 10.52 14.44
N LYS A 229 11.62 11.08 15.58
CA LYS A 229 11.02 12.31 16.15
C LYS A 229 11.13 13.49 15.19
N GLN A 230 12.26 13.64 14.51
CA GLN A 230 12.45 14.70 13.52
C GLN A 230 11.53 14.51 12.31
N ALA A 231 11.51 13.31 11.74
CA ALA A 231 10.67 12.98 10.60
C ALA A 231 9.17 13.12 10.93
N PHE A 232 8.77 12.76 12.16
CA PHE A 232 7.40 12.92 12.63
C PHE A 232 6.96 14.38 12.64
N ARG A 233 7.84 15.31 13.01
CA ARG A 233 7.54 16.76 12.92
C ARG A 233 7.33 17.22 11.49
N GLU A 234 8.09 16.71 10.53
CA GLU A 234 7.88 17.01 9.10
C GLU A 234 6.53 16.45 8.61
N TYR A 235 6.19 15.24 9.03
CA TYR A 235 4.88 14.65 8.78
C TYR A 235 3.75 15.53 9.35
N GLU A 236 3.82 15.92 10.62
CA GLU A 236 2.80 16.79 11.25
C GLU A 236 2.67 18.12 10.53
N LYS A 237 3.79 18.75 10.17
CA LYS A 237 3.82 20.03 9.45
C LYS A 237 3.15 19.92 8.08
N GLN A 238 3.39 18.81 7.36
CA GLN A 238 2.71 18.54 6.09
C GLN A 238 1.20 18.31 6.27
N GLN A 239 0.77 17.57 7.30
CA GLN A 239 -0.65 17.36 7.58
C GLN A 239 -1.36 18.69 7.91
N MET A 240 -0.72 19.55 8.72
CA MET A 240 -1.25 20.87 9.05
C MET A 240 -1.36 21.78 7.82
N SER A 241 -0.36 21.76 6.92
CA SER A 241 -0.41 22.53 5.67
C SER A 241 -1.58 22.09 4.80
N ARG A 242 -1.74 20.77 4.58
CA ARG A 242 -2.86 20.22 3.79
C ARG A 242 -4.22 20.59 4.37
N LEU A 243 -4.35 20.54 5.69
CA LEU A 243 -5.59 20.95 6.36
C LEU A 243 -5.87 22.45 6.16
N GLY A 244 -4.83 23.29 6.23
CA GLY A 244 -4.92 24.72 5.93
C GLY A 244 -5.42 24.98 4.51
N ASP A 245 -4.81 24.32 3.52
CA ASP A 245 -5.17 24.45 2.10
C ASP A 245 -6.64 24.03 1.85
N MET A 246 -7.08 22.91 2.43
CA MET A 246 -8.47 22.45 2.34
C MET A 246 -9.48 23.46 2.92
N ILE A 247 -9.16 24.09 4.06
CA ILE A 247 -10.02 25.11 4.67
C ILE A 247 -10.10 26.37 3.80
N THR A 248 -8.99 26.77 3.16
CA THR A 248 -9.00 27.90 2.21
C THR A 248 -9.81 27.60 0.95
N ASP A 249 -9.67 26.40 0.37
CA ASP A 249 -10.44 25.99 -0.80
C ASP A 249 -11.94 25.90 -0.51
N GLU A 250 -12.32 25.37 0.65
CA GLU A 250 -13.71 25.34 1.10
C GLU A 250 -14.29 26.77 1.22
N LYS A 251 -13.54 27.71 1.82
CA LYS A 251 -13.95 29.12 1.92
C LYS A 251 -14.08 29.81 0.56
N LEU A 252 -13.18 29.53 -0.38
CA LEU A 252 -13.24 30.06 -1.76
C LEU A 252 -14.45 29.50 -2.53
N SER A 253 -14.78 28.22 -2.33
CA SER A 253 -15.96 27.58 -2.92
C SER A 253 -17.28 28.10 -2.32
N ALA A 254 -17.32 28.39 -1.02
CA ALA A 254 -18.48 28.96 -0.34
C ALA A 254 -18.70 30.45 -0.69
N GLY A 255 -17.62 31.20 -0.95
CA GLY A 255 -17.66 32.63 -1.28
C GLY A 255 -18.13 32.95 -2.72
N THR A 256 -18.06 31.99 -3.64
CA THR A 256 -18.51 32.16 -5.04
C THR A 256 -20.01 31.88 -5.24
N GLY A 257 -20.73 31.59 -4.15
CA GLY A 257 -22.13 31.20 -4.16
C GLY A 257 -23.19 32.29 -4.12
N HIS A 258 -22.91 33.60 -4.01
CA HIS A 258 -23.98 34.61 -4.01
C HIS A 258 -23.55 36.00 -4.52
N SER A 259 -23.59 36.20 -5.84
CA SER A 259 -23.78 37.54 -6.42
C SER A 259 -24.47 37.47 -7.79
N ARG A 260 -25.76 37.12 -7.80
CA ARG A 260 -26.65 37.49 -8.91
C ARG A 260 -27.37 38.78 -8.54
N SER A 261 -26.73 39.91 -8.85
CA SER A 261 -27.35 41.22 -8.77
C SER A 261 -28.41 41.35 -9.86
N TYR A 262 -29.66 41.50 -9.47
CA TYR A 262 -30.76 41.87 -10.36
C TYR A 262 -30.60 43.33 -10.80
N THR A 263 -30.13 43.58 -12.02
CA THR A 263 -30.20 44.91 -12.64
C THR A 263 -31.62 45.12 -13.14
N ARG A 264 -32.43 45.83 -12.34
CA ARG A 264 -33.77 46.27 -12.69
C ARG A 264 -33.66 47.48 -13.62
N SER A 265 -33.78 47.26 -14.94
CA SER A 265 -33.92 48.34 -15.92
C SER A 265 -35.28 49.01 -15.76
N GLY A 266 -35.32 50.15 -15.07
CA GLY A 266 -36.46 51.05 -15.02
C GLY A 266 -36.35 52.10 -16.12
N THR A 267 -37.15 51.97 -17.17
CA THR A 267 -37.49 53.06 -18.07
C THR A 267 -38.54 53.96 -17.40
N SER A 268 -38.30 55.26 -17.36
CA SER A 268 -39.35 56.26 -17.13
C SER A 268 -39.01 57.54 -17.88
N ARG A 269 -39.90 57.83 -18.83
CA ARG A 269 -40.29 59.09 -19.48
C ARG A 269 -39.22 59.91 -20.20
#